data_AF-A0A368VFR2-F1
#
_entry.id   AF-A0A368VFR2-F1
#
_cell.length_a   1.000
_cell.length_b   1.000
_cell.length_c   1.000
_cell.angle_alpha   90.00
_cell.angle_beta   90.00
_cell.angle_gamma   90.00
#
_symmetry.space_group_name_H-M   'P 1'
#
loop_
_entity.id
_entity.type
_entity.pdbx_description
1 polymer ?
#
loop_
_entity_poly.entity_id
_entity_poly.type
_entity_poly.pdbx_seq_one_letter_code
_entity_poly.pdbx_strand_id
1 'polypeptide(L)' 'MKLTPEQLDAWRVVPRLLVILYGWLCFDTHQWFIALEVPTTAQQFYANVIWTGAAAWFGFYVNSGRKQE' A
#
# COMPACT_ATOMS: atom_id res chain seq x y z
N MET A 1 3.79 -30.43 6.93
CA MET A 1 3.98 -29.71 5.65
C MET A 1 5.02 -28.64 5.91
N LYS A 2 6.23 -28.73 5.35
CA LYS A 2 7.29 -27.73 5.57
C LYS A 2 7.04 -26.58 4.59
N LEU A 3 6.77 -25.39 5.11
CA LEU A 3 6.65 -24.18 4.29
C LEU A 3 8.06 -23.81 3.83
N THR A 4 8.36 -23.98 2.55
CA THR A 4 9.68 -23.59 2.02
C THR A 4 9.69 -22.12 1.60
N PRO A 5 10.85 -21.43 1.63
CA PRO A 5 10.95 -20.05 1.16
C PRO A 5 10.46 -19.87 -0.29
N GLU A 6 10.68 -20.86 -1.15
CA GLU A 6 10.22 -20.83 -2.55
C GLU A 6 8.69 -20.87 -2.66
N GLN A 7 8.01 -21.57 -1.75
CA GLN A 7 6.55 -21.62 -1.72
C GLN A 7 5.94 -20.29 -1.27
N LEU A 8 6.59 -19.60 -0.31
CA LEU A 8 6.19 -18.26 0.13
C LEU A 8 6.38 -17.21 -0.97
N ASP A 9 7.48 -17.30 -1.71
CA ASP A 9 7.76 -16.41 -2.83
C ASP A 9 6.79 -16.66 -4.01
N ALA A 10 6.49 -17.93 -4.31
CA ALA A 10 5.50 -18.30 -5.33
C ALA A 10 4.11 -17.70 -5.06
N TRP A 11 3.71 -17.62 -3.79
CA TRP A 11 2.43 -16.99 -3.39
C TRP A 11 2.49 -15.46 -3.33
N ARG A 12 3.69 -14.89 -3.48
CA ARG A 12 3.96 -13.45 -3.42
C ARG A 12 3.43 -12.85 -2.12
N VAL A 13 3.64 -13.55 -1.00
CA VAL A 13 3.08 -13.16 0.31
C VAL A 13 3.58 -11.78 0.73
N VAL A 14 4.89 -11.54 0.63
CA VAL A 14 5.51 -10.26 1.01
C VAL A 14 4.93 -9.07 0.24
N PRO A 15 4.93 -9.04 -1.11
CA PRO A 15 4.40 -7.89 -1.84
C PRO A 15 2.88 -7.71 -1.64
N ARG A 16 2.11 -8.78 -1.42
CA ARG A 16 0.68 -8.68 -1.05
C ARG A 16 0.49 -8.03 0.32
N LEU A 17 1.26 -8.46 1.32
CA LEU A 17 1.21 -7.89 2.67
C LEU A 17 1.55 -6.40 2.67
N LEU A 18 2.55 -5.99 1.88
CA LEU A 18 2.91 -4.58 1.75
C LEU A 18 1.77 -3.74 1.15
N VAL A 19 1.09 -4.23 0.11
CA VAL A 19 -0.08 -3.54 -0.46
C VAL A 19 -1.23 -3.48 0.52
N ILE A 20 -1.51 -4.56 1.26
CA ILE A 20 -2.56 -4.58 2.28
C ILE A 20 -2.24 -3.57 3.40
N LEU A 21 -1.00 -3.55 3.88
CA LEU A 21 -0.55 -2.60 4.91
C LEU A 21 -0.68 -1.16 4.43
N TYR A 22 -0.31 -0.88 3.17
CA TYR A 22 -0.47 0.45 2.60
C TYR A 22 -1.94 0.82 2.41
N GLY A 23 -2.79 -0.13 2.00
CA GLY A 23 -4.23 0.08 1.95
C GLY A 23 -4.84 0.40 3.31
N TRP A 24 -4.36 -0.27 4.37
CA TRP A 24 -4.74 0.04 5.74
C TRP A 24 -4.29 1.44 6.16
N LEU A 25 -3.05 1.84 5.84
CA LEU A 25 -2.55 3.19 6.07
C LEU A 25 -3.41 4.25 5.36
N CYS A 26 -3.81 4.02 4.11
CA CYS A 26 -4.72 4.92 3.38
C CYS A 26 -6.09 5.02 4.06
N PHE A 27 -6.64 3.89 4.51
CA PHE A 27 -7.92 3.87 5.21
C PHE A 27 -7.85 4.62 6.54
N ASP A 28 -6.82 4.39 7.35
CA ASP A 28 -6.60 5.09 8.62
C ASP A 28 -6.42 6.60 8.41
N THR A 29 -5.60 6.98 7.42
CA THR A 29 -5.41 8.39 7.03
C THR A 29 -6.72 9.02 6.55
N HIS A 30 -7.55 8.28 5.82
CA HIS A 30 -8.86 8.74 5.37
C HIS A 30 -9.81 8.99 6.56
N GLN A 31 -9.91 8.03 7.49
CA GLN A 31 -10.73 8.18 8.70
C GLN A 31 -10.28 9.37 9.55
N TRP A 32 -8.97 9.54 9.74
CA TRP A 32 -8.42 10.71 10.42
C TRP A 32 -8.78 12.01 9.70
N PHE A 33 -8.63 12.06 8.37
CA PHE A 33 -8.83 13.29 7.60
C PHE A 33 -10.29 13.75 7.58
N ILE A 34 -11.25 12.83 7.44
CA ILE A 34 -12.68 13.17 7.44
C ILE A 34 -13.22 13.51 8.84
N ALA A 35 -12.47 13.16 9.91
CA ALA A 35 -12.82 13.52 11.28
C ALA A 35 -12.41 14.97 11.64
N LEU A 36 -11.64 15.65 10.79
CA LEU A 36 -11.27 17.05 10.98
C LEU A 36 -12.42 17.98 10.60
N GLU A 37 -12.84 18.86 11.52
CA GLU A 37 -13.89 19.86 11.24
C GLU A 37 -13.47 20.87 10.16
N VAL A 38 -12.21 21.36 10.24
CA VAL A 38 -11.63 22.29 9.27
C VAL A 38 -10.18 21.87 8.99
N PRO A 39 -9.91 21.13 7.91
CA PRO A 39 -8.56 20.67 7.59
C PRO A 39 -7.67 21.82 7.11
N THR A 40 -6.50 21.96 7.74
CA THR A 40 -5.47 22.95 7.33
C THR A 40 -4.83 22.57 6.00
N THR A 41 -4.25 23.54 5.27
CA THR A 41 -3.54 23.30 4.00
C THR A 41 -2.44 22.24 4.13
N ALA A 42 -1.71 22.22 5.26
CA ALA A 42 -0.68 21.23 5.51
C ALA A 42 -1.25 19.80 5.66
N GLN A 43 -2.38 19.65 6.35
CA GLN A 43 -3.06 18.35 6.51
C GLN A 43 -3.64 17.85 5.18
N GLN A 44 -4.20 18.74 4.36
CA GLN A 44 -4.67 18.42 3.01
C GLN A 44 -3.53 17.93 2.12
N PHE A 45 -2.38 18.61 2.17
CA PHE A 45 -1.18 18.19 1.44
C PHE A 45 -0.69 16.80 1.88
N TYR A 46 -0.59 16.57 3.20
CA TYR A 46 -0.21 15.26 3.75
C TYR A 46 -1.14 14.14 3.25
N ALA A 47 -2.46 14.33 3.35
CA ALA A 47 -3.43 13.34 2.86
C ALA A 47 -3.26 13.08 1.35
N ASN A 48 -3.04 14.11 0.55
CA ASN A 48 -2.84 13.98 -0.89
C ASN A 48 -1.56 13.18 -1.24
N VAL A 49 -0.47 13.40 -0.49
CA VAL A 49 0.78 12.64 -0.66
C VAL A 49 0.56 11.14 -0.37
N ILE A 50 -0.19 10.81 0.69
CA ILE A 50 -0.52 9.41 1.01
C ILE A 50 -1.37 8.78 -0.10
N TRP A 51 -2.40 9.48 -0.60
CA TRP A 51 -3.24 8.97 -1.69
C TRP A 51 -2.48 8.82 -3.02
N THR A 52 -1.58 9.75 -3.34
CA THR A 52 -0.75 9.67 -4.55
C THR A 52 0.26 8.52 -4.47
N GLY A 53 0.83 8.29 -3.29
CA GLY A 53 1.72 7.16 -3.04
C GLY A 53 1.05 5.79 -3.28
N ALA A 54 -0.27 5.69 -3.06
CA ALA A 54 -1.03 4.45 -3.26
C ALA A 54 -0.95 3.94 -4.71
N ALA A 55 -1.02 4.84 -5.69
CA ALA A 55 -0.92 4.47 -7.10
C ALA A 55 0.48 3.91 -7.44
N ALA A 56 1.54 4.51 -6.89
CA ALA A 56 2.91 4.04 -7.09
C ALA A 56 3.13 2.65 -6.47
N TRP A 57 2.70 2.44 -5.23
CA TRP A 57 2.80 1.14 -4.55
C TRP A 57 2.02 0.04 -5.26
N PHE A 58 0.81 0.35 -5.74
CA PHE A 58 0.05 -0.59 -6.54
C PHE A 58 0.76 -0.91 -7.86
N GLY A 59 1.35 0.09 -8.52
CA GLY A 59 2.19 -0.07 -9.71
C GLY A 59 3.38 -1.00 -9.48
N PHE A 60 4.12 -0.83 -8.37
CA PHE A 60 5.22 -1.72 -8.00
C PHE A 60 4.76 -3.14 -7.70
N TYR A 61 3.58 -3.29 -7.08
CA TYR A 61 3.00 -4.61 -6.82
C TYR A 61 2.64 -5.35 -8.11
N VAL A 62 1.90 -4.72 -9.03
CA VAL A 62 1.49 -5.40 -10.28
C VAL A 62 2.68 -5.73 -11.17
N ASN A 63 3.76 -4.93 -11.11
CA ASN A 63 4.96 -5.13 -11.91
C ASN A 63 6.09 -5.92 -11.23
N SER A 64 5.95 -6.37 -9.97
CA SER A 64 7.02 -7.11 -9.26
C SER A 64 7.09 -8.60 -9.56
N GLY A 65 6.37 -9.10 -10.58
CA GLY A 65 6.50 -10.49 -11.05
C GLY A 65 7.79 -10.70 -11.87
N ARG A 66 8.31 -11.93 -11.93
CA ARG A 66 9.43 -12.27 -12.83
C ARG A 66 9.01 -11.97 -14.26
N LYS A 67 9.73 -11.07 -14.95
CA LYS A 67 9.69 -10.98 -16.40
C LYS A 67 10.14 -12.33 -16.95
N GLN A 68 9.28 -13.01 -17.70
CA GLN A 68 9.70 -14.13 -18.52
C GLN A 68 10.51 -13.53 -19.67
N GLU A 69 11.81 -13.81 -19.70
CA GLU A 69 12.64 -13.66 -20.92
C GLU A 69 12.21 -14.68 -21.97
#